data_AF-A0A7R9WRP2-F1
#
_entry.id   AF-A0A7R9WRP2-F1
#
_cell.length_a   1.000
_cell.length_b   1.000
_cell.length_c   1.000
_cell.angle_alpha   90.00
_cell.angle_beta   90.00
_cell.angle_gamma   90.00
#
_symmetry.space_group_name_H-M   'P 1'
#
loop_
_entity.id
_entity.type
_entity.pdbx_description
1 polymer ?
#
loop_
_entity_poly.entity_id
_entity_poly.type
_entity_poly.pdbx_seq_one_letter_code
_entity_poly.pdbx_strand_id
1 'polypeptide(L)'
;EDIIYSIVHEEPKAEECKSKIKAYEEANRQQIVIRQSQRADEERSIQDRIAAEQRETERRKRERKEEEKAIAITKRRLKQESAQVLLGEREEVSAELRAAQMQGYRNELKRQGRGAAAANYAMPKVREPEGGFYREKKLDRELYLKRQAAGGGIPAGSIDSQQRNWNETVSTLFASLVASQ
;
A
#
# COMPACT_ATOMS: atom_id res chain seq x y z
N GLU A 1 18.26 40.12 -22.44
CA GLU A 1 19.47 39.63 -21.75
C GLU A 1 20.67 40.55 -22.04
N ASP A 2 20.87 40.99 -23.28
CA ASP A 2 21.97 41.89 -23.69
C ASP A 2 22.10 43.20 -22.89
N ILE A 3 20.99 43.89 -22.59
CA ILE A 3 21.01 45.10 -21.76
C ILE A 3 21.52 44.82 -20.35
N ILE A 4 21.13 43.68 -19.76
CA ILE A 4 21.56 43.26 -18.42
C ILE A 4 23.04 42.88 -18.47
N TYR A 5 23.46 42.14 -19.51
CA TYR A 5 24.84 41.75 -19.71
C TYR A 5 25.78 42.97 -19.82
N SER A 6 25.46 43.95 -20.66
CA SER A 6 26.27 45.17 -20.82
C SER A 6 26.32 46.04 -19.57
N ILE A 7 25.26 46.04 -18.74
CA ILE A 7 25.25 46.76 -17.46
C ILE A 7 26.12 46.05 -16.40
N VAL A 8 26.03 44.72 -16.32
CA VAL A 8 26.79 43.91 -15.34
C VAL A 8 28.28 43.88 -15.66
N HIS A 9 28.66 43.96 -16.94
CA HIS A 9 30.06 43.90 -17.39
C HIS A 9 30.67 45.29 -17.69
N GLU A 10 29.98 46.38 -17.34
CA GLU A 10 30.46 47.77 -17.48
C GLU A 10 30.99 48.09 -18.87
N GLU A 11 30.37 47.54 -19.92
CA GLU A 11 30.76 47.80 -21.29
C GLU A 11 30.57 49.30 -21.63
N PRO A 12 31.24 49.83 -22.66
CA PRO A 12 31.14 51.26 -23.02
C PRO A 12 29.71 51.76 -23.26
N LYS A 13 28.77 50.85 -23.57
CA LYS A 13 27.35 51.12 -23.81
C LYS A 13 26.48 51.03 -22.55
N ALA A 14 27.04 50.70 -21.39
CA ALA A 14 26.32 50.48 -20.13
C ALA A 14 25.54 51.73 -19.70
N GLU A 15 26.12 52.93 -19.85
CA GLU A 15 25.46 54.18 -19.49
C GLU A 15 24.26 54.51 -20.40
N GLU A 16 24.37 54.18 -21.70
CA GLU A 16 23.23 54.30 -22.62
C GLU A 16 22.12 53.29 -22.28
N CYS A 17 22.50 52.07 -21.90
CA CYS A 17 21.57 51.03 -21.46
C CYS A 17 20.84 51.42 -20.15
N LYS A 18 21.55 51.97 -19.16
CA LYS A 18 20.93 52.51 -17.93
C LYS A 18 19.96 53.64 -18.23
N SER A 19 20.34 54.54 -19.14
CA SER A 19 19.50 55.67 -19.55
C SER A 19 18.20 55.21 -20.24
N LYS A 20 18.28 54.18 -21.09
CA LYS A 20 17.11 53.53 -21.71
C LYS A 20 16.18 52.88 -20.69
N ILE A 21 16.74 52.22 -19.67
CA ILE A 21 15.94 51.64 -18.57
C ILE A 21 15.20 52.74 -17.81
N LYS A 22 15.89 53.82 -17.43
CA LYS A 22 15.29 54.92 -16.69
C LYS A 22 14.15 55.60 -17.47
N ALA A 23 14.35 55.85 -18.76
CA ALA A 23 13.30 56.40 -19.63
C ALA A 23 12.10 55.45 -19.75
N TYR A 24 12.35 54.15 -19.85
CA TYR A 24 11.28 53.14 -19.87
C TYR A 24 10.51 53.08 -18.54
N GLU A 25 11.22 53.13 -17.41
CA GLU A 25 10.62 53.14 -16.07
C GLU A 25 9.74 54.37 -15.84
N GLU A 26 10.21 55.55 -16.24
CA GLU A 26 9.43 56.80 -16.14
C GLU A 26 8.19 56.75 -17.02
N ALA A 27 8.32 56.29 -18.27
CA ALA A 27 7.20 56.19 -19.21
C ALA A 27 6.17 55.11 -18.82
N ASN A 28 6.58 54.04 -18.12
CA ASN A 28 5.72 52.89 -17.80
C ASN A 28 5.47 52.72 -16.30
N ARG A 29 5.81 53.71 -15.47
CA ARG A 29 5.77 53.63 -14.00
C ARG A 29 4.45 53.06 -13.47
N GLN A 30 3.32 53.57 -13.95
CA GLN A 30 2.00 53.14 -13.52
C GLN A 30 1.73 51.67 -13.90
N GLN A 31 2.10 51.25 -15.11
CA GLN A 31 1.93 49.87 -15.55
C GLN A 31 2.80 48.90 -14.76
N ILE A 32 4.03 49.31 -14.41
CA ILE A 32 4.94 48.51 -13.58
C ILE A 32 4.31 48.26 -12.20
N VAL A 33 3.78 49.30 -11.57
CA VAL A 33 3.10 49.19 -10.26
C VAL A 33 1.90 48.26 -10.33
N ILE A 34 1.04 48.40 -11.35
CA ILE A 34 -0.13 47.54 -11.54
C ILE A 34 0.29 46.07 -11.69
N ARG A 35 1.30 45.79 -12.53
CA ARG A 35 1.81 44.42 -12.74
C ARG A 35 2.48 43.84 -11.49
N GLN A 36 3.10 44.66 -10.66
CA GLN A 36 3.66 44.20 -9.38
C GLN A 36 2.56 43.86 -8.38
N SER A 37 1.49 44.67 -8.31
CA SER A 37 0.33 44.37 -7.47
C SER A 37 -0.36 43.08 -7.90
N GLN A 38 -0.59 42.91 -9.20
CA GLN A 38 -1.20 41.69 -9.75
C GLN A 38 -0.36 40.45 -9.42
N ARG A 39 0.96 40.52 -9.60
CA ARG A 39 1.86 39.42 -9.20
C ARG A 39 1.79 39.12 -7.71
N ALA A 40 1.77 40.13 -6.86
CA ALA A 40 1.63 39.93 -5.41
C ALA A 40 0.29 39.29 -5.03
N ASP A 41 -0.80 39.65 -5.72
CA ASP A 41 -2.13 39.04 -5.51
C ASP A 41 -2.17 37.58 -5.98
N GLU A 42 -1.56 37.29 -7.14
CA GLU A 42 -1.40 35.93 -7.66
C GLU A 42 -0.55 35.06 -6.72
N GLU A 43 0.58 35.58 -6.24
CA GLU A 43 1.46 34.88 -5.29
C GLU A 43 0.73 34.57 -3.97
N ARG A 44 -0.05 35.52 -3.44
CA ARG A 44 -0.89 35.29 -2.26
C ARG A 44 -1.94 34.20 -2.50
N SER A 45 -2.62 34.25 -3.63
CA SER A 45 -3.62 33.23 -4.01
C SER A 45 -3.00 31.83 -4.13
N ILE A 46 -1.79 31.73 -4.68
CA ILE A 46 -1.05 30.47 -4.78
C ILE A 46 -0.66 29.97 -3.38
N GLN A 47 -0.13 30.85 -2.51
CA GLN A 47 0.23 30.49 -1.14
C GLN A 47 -0.98 29.99 -0.34
N ASP A 48 -2.13 30.64 -0.46
CA ASP A 48 -3.37 30.23 0.20
C ASP A 48 -3.83 28.85 -0.27
N ARG A 49 -3.75 28.58 -1.58
CA ARG A 49 -4.06 27.24 -2.14
C ARG A 49 -3.13 26.16 -1.59
N ILE A 50 -1.82 26.43 -1.57
CA ILE A 50 -0.83 25.50 -1.01
C ILE A 50 -1.12 25.22 0.46
N ALA A 51 -1.41 26.26 1.25
CA ALA A 51 -1.73 26.12 2.67
C ALA A 51 -3.02 25.31 2.87
N ALA A 52 -4.04 25.51 2.04
CA ALA A 52 -5.28 24.74 2.07
C ALA A 52 -5.04 23.26 1.73
N GLU A 53 -4.25 22.98 0.70
CA GLU A 53 -3.89 21.62 0.29
C GLU A 53 -3.07 20.90 1.39
N GLN A 54 -2.14 21.59 2.04
CA GLN A 54 -1.40 21.03 3.18
C GLN A 54 -2.32 20.65 4.34
N ARG A 55 -3.33 21.48 4.65
CA ARG A 55 -4.33 21.15 5.68
C ARG A 55 -5.17 19.93 5.29
N GLU A 56 -5.60 19.86 4.03
CA GLU A 56 -6.40 18.73 3.55
C GLU A 56 -5.61 17.42 3.52
N THR A 57 -4.36 17.46 3.05
CA THR A 57 -3.49 16.28 3.03
C THR A 57 -3.21 15.76 4.43
N GLU A 58 -2.99 16.62 5.42
CA GLU A 58 -2.86 16.21 6.82
C GLU A 58 -4.17 15.64 7.38
N ARG A 59 -5.34 16.19 7.02
CA ARG A 59 -6.64 15.61 7.39
C ARG A 59 -6.79 14.20 6.84
N ARG A 60 -6.54 14.01 5.53
CA ARG A 60 -6.60 12.70 4.87
C ARG A 60 -5.62 11.69 5.48
N LYS A 61 -4.42 12.13 5.90
CA LYS A 61 -3.46 11.26 6.60
C LYS A 61 -4.00 10.79 7.95
N ARG A 62 -4.71 11.63 8.69
CA ARG A 62 -5.34 11.24 9.97
C ARG A 62 -6.48 10.26 9.74
N GLU A 63 -7.37 10.56 8.80
CA GLU A 63 -8.48 9.68 8.40
C GLU A 63 -7.95 8.29 8.01
N ARG A 64 -6.91 8.23 7.15
CA ARG A 64 -6.29 6.95 6.77
C ARG A 64 -5.76 6.16 7.97
N LYS A 65 -5.11 6.82 8.93
CA LYS A 65 -4.61 6.15 10.15
C LYS A 65 -5.75 5.60 11.01
N GLU A 66 -6.88 6.31 11.07
CA GLU A 66 -8.07 5.85 11.80
C GLU A 66 -8.74 4.67 11.10
N GLU A 67 -8.87 4.74 9.77
CA GLU A 67 -9.35 3.62 8.95
C GLU A 67 -8.46 2.37 9.10
N GLU A 68 -7.13 2.53 9.05
CA GLU A 68 -6.18 1.44 9.26
C GLU A 68 -6.34 0.79 10.64
N LYS A 69 -6.54 1.60 11.69
CA LYS A 69 -6.83 1.10 13.05
C LYS A 69 -8.14 0.34 13.10
N ALA A 70 -9.20 0.87 12.50
CA ALA A 70 -10.50 0.20 12.45
C ALA A 70 -10.40 -1.14 11.71
N ILE A 71 -9.71 -1.18 10.56
CA ILE A 71 -9.45 -2.41 9.81
C ILE A 71 -8.65 -3.40 10.64
N ALA A 72 -7.63 -2.97 11.37
CA ALA A 72 -6.81 -3.83 12.22
C ALA A 72 -7.64 -4.46 13.36
N ILE A 73 -8.51 -3.67 14.01
CA ILE A 73 -9.42 -4.15 15.06
C ILE A 73 -10.39 -5.18 14.50
N THR A 74 -11.04 -4.88 13.37
CA THR A 74 -11.96 -5.81 12.71
C THR A 74 -11.25 -7.10 12.30
N LYS A 75 -10.07 -7.02 11.70
CA LYS A 75 -9.25 -8.20 11.36
C LYS A 75 -8.90 -9.03 12.59
N ARG A 76 -8.54 -8.39 13.71
CA ARG A 76 -8.25 -9.09 14.97
C ARG A 76 -9.48 -9.82 15.50
N ARG A 77 -10.63 -9.15 15.50
CA ARG A 77 -11.92 -9.74 15.90
C ARG A 77 -12.26 -10.95 15.04
N LEU A 78 -12.17 -10.82 13.71
CA LEU A 78 -12.44 -11.91 12.78
C LEU A 78 -11.51 -13.12 12.98
N LYS A 79 -10.21 -12.88 13.26
CA LYS A 79 -9.26 -13.95 13.61
C LYS A 79 -9.59 -14.66 14.92
N GLN A 80 -10.08 -13.92 15.92
CA GLN A 80 -10.50 -14.51 17.19
C GLN A 80 -11.77 -15.33 17.01
N GLU A 81 -12.75 -14.81 16.28
CA GLU A 81 -14.00 -15.53 15.96
C GLU A 81 -13.72 -16.80 15.15
N SER A 82 -12.83 -16.75 14.16
CA SER A 82 -12.45 -17.95 13.40
C SER A 82 -11.74 -18.99 14.26
N ALA A 83 -10.89 -18.56 15.20
CA ALA A 83 -10.21 -19.45 16.12
C ALA A 83 -11.18 -20.12 17.10
N GLN A 84 -12.15 -19.39 17.65
CA GLN A 84 -13.17 -19.93 18.56
C GLN A 84 -14.04 -20.99 17.87
N VAL A 85 -14.44 -20.76 16.61
CA VAL A 85 -15.20 -21.74 15.83
C VAL A 85 -14.35 -22.97 15.54
N LEU A 86 -13.08 -22.81 15.14
CA LEU A 86 -12.18 -23.93 14.88
C LEU A 86 -11.96 -24.80 16.13
N LEU A 87 -11.95 -24.19 17.31
CA LEU A 87 -11.83 -24.87 18.60
C LEU A 87 -13.15 -25.44 19.12
N GLY A 88 -14.27 -25.23 18.40
CA GLY A 88 -15.60 -25.68 18.82
C GLY A 88 -16.16 -24.92 20.03
N GLU A 89 -15.52 -23.80 20.43
CA GLU A 89 -16.00 -22.92 21.51
C GLU A 89 -17.22 -22.10 21.07
N ARG A 90 -17.49 -22.07 19.76
CA ARG A 90 -18.62 -21.39 19.14
C ARG A 90 -19.17 -22.22 17.99
N GLU A 91 -20.48 -22.44 17.96
CA GLU A 91 -21.13 -23.25 16.91
C GLU A 91 -21.22 -22.53 15.56
N GLU A 92 -21.39 -21.21 15.55
CA GLU A 92 -21.61 -20.44 14.32
C GLU A 92 -20.62 -19.29 14.09
N VAL A 93 -20.31 -19.09 12.81
CA VAL A 93 -19.54 -17.96 12.29
C VAL A 93 -20.45 -16.74 12.08
N SER A 94 -19.98 -15.54 12.44
CA SER A 94 -20.69 -14.29 12.16
C SER A 94 -20.96 -14.12 10.65
N ALA A 95 -22.11 -13.50 10.31
CA ALA A 95 -22.47 -13.24 8.91
C ALA A 95 -21.38 -12.43 8.18
N GLU A 96 -20.70 -11.53 8.89
CA GLU A 96 -19.57 -10.75 8.39
C GLU A 96 -18.35 -11.61 8.04
N LEU A 97 -17.99 -12.59 8.88
CA LEU A 97 -16.87 -13.49 8.59
C LEU A 97 -17.20 -14.43 7.42
N ARG A 98 -18.45 -14.91 7.32
CA ARG A 98 -18.93 -15.66 6.15
C ARG A 98 -18.84 -14.84 4.88
N ALA A 99 -19.31 -13.59 4.90
CA ALA A 99 -19.23 -12.70 3.75
C ALA A 99 -17.78 -12.40 3.35
N ALA A 100 -16.89 -12.18 4.33
CA ALA A 100 -15.46 -11.94 4.07
C ALA A 100 -14.77 -13.16 3.44
N GLN A 101 -15.06 -14.36 3.93
CA GLN A 101 -14.57 -15.62 3.34
C GLN A 101 -15.08 -15.79 1.90
N MET A 102 -16.37 -15.57 1.67
CA MET A 102 -16.97 -15.66 0.33
C MET A 102 -16.42 -14.60 -0.63
N GLN A 103 -16.08 -13.40 -0.15
CA GLN A 103 -15.45 -12.36 -0.94
C GLN A 103 -14.00 -12.73 -1.29
N GLY A 104 -13.24 -13.28 -0.34
CA GLY A 104 -11.89 -13.81 -0.60
C GLY A 104 -11.92 -14.92 -1.65
N TYR A 105 -12.84 -15.87 -1.51
CA TYR A 105 -13.07 -16.94 -2.49
C TYR A 105 -13.45 -16.38 -3.87
N ARG A 106 -14.35 -15.40 -3.93
CA ARG A 106 -14.74 -14.74 -5.19
C ARG A 106 -13.58 -14.00 -5.86
N ASN A 107 -12.70 -13.38 -5.07
CA ASN A 107 -11.51 -12.71 -5.58
C ASN A 107 -10.46 -13.72 -6.08
N GLU A 108 -10.31 -14.85 -5.40
CA GLU A 108 -9.45 -15.96 -5.83
C GLU A 108 -9.94 -16.58 -7.13
N LEU A 109 -11.25 -16.82 -7.28
CA LEU A 109 -11.84 -17.29 -8.54
C LEU A 109 -11.62 -16.30 -9.69
N LYS A 110 -11.72 -15.00 -9.43
CA LYS A 110 -11.42 -13.96 -10.44
C LYS A 110 -9.94 -13.93 -10.80
N ARG A 111 -9.05 -14.18 -9.83
CA ARG A 111 -7.59 -14.29 -10.06
C ARG A 111 -7.27 -15.50 -10.93
N GLN A 112 -7.85 -16.65 -10.61
CA GLN A 112 -7.72 -17.87 -11.39
C GLN A 112 -8.32 -17.72 -12.80
N GLY A 113 -9.49 -17.07 -12.94
CA GLY A 113 -10.09 -16.78 -14.24
C GLY A 113 -9.27 -15.82 -15.14
N ARG A 114 -8.36 -15.03 -14.56
CA ARG A 114 -7.41 -14.19 -15.31
C ARG A 114 -6.05 -14.85 -15.56
N GLY A 115 -5.78 -15.98 -14.90
CA GLY A 115 -4.52 -16.74 -14.99
C GLY A 115 -4.69 -18.18 -15.50
N ALA A 116 -5.89 -18.59 -15.93
CA ALA A 116 -6.20 -19.96 -16.36
C ALA A 116 -5.71 -20.27 -17.79
N ALA A 117 -4.41 -20.10 -17.99
CA ALA A 117 -3.65 -20.87 -18.97
C ALA A 117 -2.49 -21.56 -18.24
N ALA A 118 -2.81 -22.40 -17.24
CA ALA A 118 -1.82 -23.22 -16.55
C ALA A 118 -2.42 -24.58 -16.12
N ALA A 119 -2.21 -25.56 -17.01
CA ALA A 119 -2.03 -26.99 -16.79
C ALA A 119 -2.98 -27.74 -15.82
N ASN A 120 -3.86 -28.55 -16.43
CA ASN A 120 -4.44 -29.74 -15.80
C ASN A 120 -3.32 -30.77 -15.50
N TYR A 121 -2.68 -30.68 -14.33
CA TYR A 121 -1.89 -31.79 -13.79
C TYR A 121 -2.79 -32.64 -12.88
N ALA A 122 -3.24 -33.77 -13.41
CA ALA A 122 -3.86 -34.82 -12.61
C ALA A 122 -2.77 -35.51 -11.78
N MET A 123 -2.70 -35.20 -10.49
CA MET A 123 -1.80 -35.90 -9.56
C MET A 123 -2.23 -37.38 -9.42
N PRO A 124 -1.30 -38.34 -9.40
CA PRO A 124 -1.61 -39.75 -9.19
C PRO A 124 -2.28 -39.94 -7.82
N LYS A 125 -3.49 -40.52 -7.79
CA LYS A 125 -4.17 -40.87 -6.54
C LYS A 125 -3.45 -42.06 -5.89
N VAL A 126 -2.56 -41.78 -4.96
CA VAL A 126 -1.99 -42.78 -4.04
C VAL A 126 -3.12 -43.25 -3.13
N ARG A 127 -3.40 -44.56 -3.13
CA ARG A 127 -4.41 -45.17 -2.26
C ARG A 127 -3.92 -45.13 -0.83
N GLU A 128 -4.56 -44.34 0.02
CA GLU A 128 -4.24 -44.29 1.45
C GLU A 128 -4.51 -45.67 2.10
N PRO A 129 -3.66 -46.12 3.06
CA PRO A 129 -3.86 -47.38 3.77
C PRO A 129 -5.13 -47.35 4.65
N GLU A 130 -5.79 -48.50 4.80
CA GLU A 130 -6.98 -48.67 5.64
C GLU A 130 -6.68 -48.24 7.08
N GLY A 131 -7.23 -47.09 7.48
CA GLY A 131 -7.05 -46.51 8.81
C GLY A 131 -6.72 -45.02 8.85
N GLY A 132 -6.25 -44.43 7.74
CA GLY A 132 -6.00 -42.99 7.58
C GLY A 132 -4.91 -42.40 8.51
N PHE A 133 -3.95 -41.65 7.97
CA PHE A 133 -2.95 -40.95 8.80
C PHE A 133 -3.55 -39.83 9.68
N TYR A 134 -4.81 -39.48 9.43
CA TYR A 134 -5.54 -38.40 10.09
C TYR A 134 -6.61 -38.96 11.02
N ARG A 135 -6.22 -39.64 12.10
CA ARG A 135 -7.12 -39.69 13.25
C ARG A 135 -7.27 -38.27 13.76
N GLU A 136 -8.48 -37.72 13.65
CA GLU A 136 -8.88 -36.41 14.18
C GLU A 136 -8.57 -36.33 15.68
N LYS A 137 -7.35 -35.90 16.02
CA LYS A 137 -7.09 -35.34 17.33
C LYS A 137 -7.86 -34.03 17.37
N LYS A 138 -9.01 -34.03 18.03
CA LYS A 138 -9.75 -32.81 18.34
C LYS A 138 -8.76 -31.78 18.88
N LEU A 139 -8.71 -30.63 18.23
CA LEU A 139 -7.68 -29.64 18.49
C LEU A 139 -8.08 -28.86 19.75
N ASP A 140 -7.59 -29.28 20.91
CA ASP A 140 -7.85 -28.56 22.15
C ASP A 140 -7.13 -27.20 22.18
N ARG A 141 -7.71 -26.24 22.89
CA ARG A 141 -7.22 -24.85 23.01
C ARG A 141 -5.75 -24.76 23.44
N GLU A 142 -5.34 -25.59 24.40
CA GLU A 142 -3.95 -25.63 24.88
C GLU A 142 -2.99 -26.11 23.79
N LEU A 143 -3.40 -27.10 23.00
CA LEU A 143 -2.61 -27.63 21.89
C LEU A 143 -2.49 -26.59 20.76
N TYR A 144 -3.56 -25.84 20.49
CA TYR A 144 -3.56 -24.74 19.51
C TYR A 144 -2.61 -23.60 19.93
N LEU A 145 -2.68 -23.15 21.18
CA LEU A 145 -1.80 -22.08 21.70
C LEU A 145 -0.33 -22.52 21.71
N LYS A 146 -0.05 -23.77 22.10
CA LYS A 146 1.30 -24.34 22.07
C LYS A 146 1.87 -24.41 20.65
N ARG A 147 1.02 -24.70 19.65
CA ARG A 147 1.41 -24.72 18.23
C ARG A 147 1.66 -23.32 17.66
N GLN A 148 0.80 -22.35 17.97
CA GLN A 148 1.01 -20.93 17.62
C GLN A 148 2.32 -20.39 18.23
N ALA A 149 2.59 -20.69 19.49
CA ALA A 149 3.82 -20.29 20.18
C ALA A 149 5.08 -20.90 19.56
N ALA A 150 4.97 -22.10 18.98
CA ALA A 150 6.04 -22.77 18.24
C ALA A 150 6.16 -22.32 16.76
N GLY A 151 5.41 -21.29 16.35
CA GLY A 151 5.39 -20.79 14.96
C GLY A 151 4.57 -21.65 13.97
N GLY A 152 4.08 -22.81 14.40
CA GLY A 152 3.26 -23.72 13.60
C GLY A 152 1.78 -23.39 13.68
N GLY A 153 1.29 -22.51 12.80
CA GLY A 153 -0.15 -22.28 12.64
C GLY A 153 -0.81 -23.26 11.66
N ILE A 154 -2.04 -23.68 11.98
CA ILE A 154 -2.98 -24.55 11.21
C ILE A 154 -2.53 -26.03 11.14
N PRO A 155 -3.41 -27.01 11.40
CA PRO A 155 -3.05 -28.43 11.38
C PRO A 155 -2.49 -28.87 10.02
N ALA A 156 -1.42 -29.67 10.07
CA ALA A 156 -0.86 -30.37 8.92
C ALA A 156 -1.97 -31.22 8.27
N GLY A 157 -2.33 -30.86 7.04
CA GLY A 157 -3.45 -31.45 6.29
C GLY A 157 -4.47 -30.44 5.76
N SER A 158 -4.46 -29.19 6.25
CA SER A 158 -5.21 -28.09 5.61
C SER A 158 -4.52 -27.66 4.30
N ILE A 159 -5.29 -27.36 3.25
CA ILE A 159 -4.80 -26.80 1.98
C ILE A 159 -3.89 -25.58 2.22
N ASP A 160 -4.18 -24.78 3.26
CA ASP A 160 -3.39 -23.61 3.63
C ASP A 160 -2.00 -23.98 4.21
N SER A 161 -1.87 -25.14 4.87
CA SER A 161 -0.59 -25.64 5.39
C SER A 161 0.35 -26.10 4.28
N GLN A 162 -0.21 -26.66 3.19
CA GLN A 162 0.57 -27.06 2.01
C GLN A 162 1.05 -25.84 1.21
N GLN A 163 0.25 -24.77 1.11
CA GLN A 163 0.65 -23.55 0.40
C GLN A 163 1.75 -22.76 1.11
N ARG A 164 1.77 -22.74 2.46
CA ARG A 164 2.82 -22.05 3.22
C ARG A 164 4.17 -22.75 3.11
N ASN A 165 4.17 -24.08 3.25
CA ASN A 165 5.38 -24.89 3.13
C ASN A 165 5.95 -24.83 1.71
N TRP A 166 5.08 -24.76 0.69
CA TRP A 166 5.50 -24.55 -0.70
C TRP A 166 6.23 -23.22 -0.89
N ASN A 167 5.69 -22.11 -0.37
CA ASN A 167 6.34 -20.81 -0.49
C ASN A 167 7.70 -20.76 0.23
N GLU A 168 7.81 -21.36 1.43
CA GLU A 168 9.09 -21.44 2.14
C GLU A 168 10.11 -22.34 1.41
N THR A 169 9.65 -23.44 0.80
CA THR A 169 10.49 -24.34 -0.01
C THR A 169 10.96 -23.69 -1.31
N VAL A 170 10.08 -22.94 -1.98
CA VAL A 170 10.43 -22.19 -3.20
C VAL A 170 11.38 -21.04 -2.86
N SER A 171 11.13 -20.29 -1.78
CA SER A 171 12.03 -19.21 -1.34
C SER A 171 13.43 -19.71 -0.97
N THR A 172 13.55 -20.91 -0.40
CA THR A 172 14.86 -21.50 -0.08
C THR A 172 15.62 -22.01 -1.31
N LEU A 173 14.91 -22.55 -2.31
CA LEU A 173 15.50 -22.92 -3.60
C LEU A 173 16.11 -21.69 -4.31
N PHE A 174 15.42 -20.55 -4.33
CA PHE A 174 15.93 -19.32 -4.95
C PHE A 174 16.95 -18.56 -4.10
N ALA A 175 16.88 -18.64 -2.77
CA ALA A 175 17.88 -18.04 -1.90
C ALA A 175 19.27 -18.71 -2.05
N SER A 176 19.31 -20.04 -2.26
CA SER A 176 20.56 -20.76 -2.51
C SER A 176 21.22 -20.41 -3.87
N LEU A 177 20.42 -19.98 -4.84
CA LEU A 177 20.88 -19.58 -6.17
C LEU A 177 21.53 -18.19 -6.16
N VAL A 178 21.05 -17.29 -5.31
CA VAL A 178 21.60 -15.93 -5.14
C VAL A 178 22.87 -15.92 -4.30
N ALA A 179 23.03 -16.88 -3.38
CA ALA A 179 24.24 -17.02 -2.56
C ALA A 179 25.45 -17.64 -3.31
N SER A 180 25.28 -18.01 -4.59
CA SER A 180 26.33 -18.63 -5.42
C SER A 180 26.81 -17.74 -6.57
N GLN A 181 26.57 -16.43 -6.51
CA GLN A 181 27.23 -15.40 -7.32
C GLN A 181 28.06 -14.48 -6.43
#